data_AF-K0R5M4-F1
#
_entry.id   AF-K0R5M4-F1
#
_cell.length_a   1.000
_cell.length_b   1.000
_cell.length_c   1.000
_cell.angle_alpha   90.00
_cell.angle_beta   90.00
_cell.angle_gamma   90.00
#
_symmetry.space_group_name_H-M   'P 1'
#
loop_
_entity.id
_entity.type
_entity.pdbx_description
1 polymer ?
#
loop_
_entity_poly.entity_id
_entity_poly.type
_entity_poly.pdbx_seq_one_letter_code
_entity_poly.pdbx_strand_id
1 'polypeptide(L)'
;MLSASFLLLSLTAALAASAAPAAPRSPRRRSYATVPGHPCIRSLEGTADAMSDLAEAHPSLASVITIGDSYLRENPGGAEANGAFPAGGYALKALVLTNGDAATASADKARVLIVAGHHPRELGPPELVLRFAERLLAGHGADAETTALLDRTEISLVFHANPDGRHVAEARRDLMWRKNANGGEHSSCGSSRLGVDLNRNYDFFWGDTSGGRASDDPCKSNYAGRRAFSEPESRAVRGLARRLFPRAQRRDDPEGSVDVPVGEDNTGVFVDVHSSGGYVFYPWGYEDSKSPDNDSLESLARKMASFNGYKLWAGGQPDFQYPVSGDASDYMYAAMGVASFGYEIGKAFYEDCDLFERKIAPDNIPSLMYVSRTARRPFRIAKGPDVLAFEVAEAGNANADEETGEATAMLLDVSVTASDDELLNSDFKTGRQGVEAVRLSVDVHPDDDDGGGAMMEMEPVGGTNNNSGRRSFELQVSTDGMAPGRHTMYSVAVDGAGYEGPVSAVFFDVPVRAAVETDQPTTSAPQTAEPTTAAPVSGAPTAARS
;
A
#
# COMPACT_ATOMS: atom_id res chain seq x y z
N MET A 1 42.43 60.63 23.95
CA MET A 1 41.76 60.50 25.26
C MET A 1 40.34 60.02 25.00
N LEU A 2 40.10 58.71 25.03
CA LEU A 2 38.76 58.13 25.04
C LEU A 2 38.73 57.13 26.19
N SER A 3 37.94 57.46 27.21
CA SER A 3 37.82 56.73 28.47
C SER A 3 36.80 55.61 28.31
N ALA A 4 37.22 54.40 28.69
CA ALA A 4 36.40 53.22 28.77
C ALA A 4 35.46 53.27 29.99
N SER A 5 34.23 52.79 29.81
CA SER A 5 33.32 52.47 30.91
C SER A 5 33.04 50.96 30.89
N PHE A 6 33.37 50.33 32.02
CA PHE A 6 33.11 48.94 32.36
C PHE A 6 31.61 48.65 32.46
N LEU A 7 31.15 47.54 31.88
CA LEU A 7 29.86 46.92 32.20
C LEU A 7 30.14 45.54 32.82
N LEU A 8 29.70 45.34 34.07
CA LEU A 8 29.74 44.05 34.75
C LEU A 8 28.72 43.10 34.13
N LEU A 9 29.17 41.93 33.68
CA LEU A 9 28.31 40.79 33.33
C LEU A 9 28.15 39.90 34.57
N SER A 10 26.94 39.81 35.12
CA SER A 10 26.59 38.81 36.13
C SER A 10 26.24 37.49 35.45
N LEU A 11 27.05 36.46 35.64
CA LEU A 11 26.80 35.09 35.17
C LEU A 11 25.96 34.35 36.23
N THR A 12 24.66 34.18 36.00
CA THR A 12 23.85 33.22 36.77
C THR A 12 23.72 31.93 35.96
N ALA A 13 24.41 30.88 36.42
CA ALA A 13 24.28 29.53 35.90
C ALA A 13 22.93 28.92 36.34
N ALA A 14 22.04 28.65 35.40
CA ALA A 14 20.86 27.83 35.65
C ALA A 14 21.22 26.36 35.41
N LEU A 15 21.18 25.55 36.47
CA LEU A 15 21.21 24.09 36.36
C LEU A 15 19.92 23.63 35.67
N ALA A 16 20.02 23.13 34.43
CA ALA A 16 18.96 22.37 33.81
C ALA A 16 18.99 20.94 34.38
N ALA A 17 18.04 20.63 35.26
CA ALA A 17 17.78 19.26 35.67
C ALA A 17 17.18 18.50 34.48
N SER A 18 17.92 17.52 33.96
CA SER A 18 17.45 16.54 32.98
C SER A 18 16.26 15.76 33.55
N ALA A 19 15.06 16.12 33.13
CA ALA A 19 13.89 15.28 33.33
C ALA A 19 14.01 14.04 32.43
N ALA A 20 14.00 12.86 33.03
CA ALA A 20 13.91 11.60 32.30
C ALA A 20 12.68 11.62 31.36
N PRO A 21 12.77 11.07 30.14
CA PRO A 21 11.62 10.97 29.25
C PRO A 21 10.51 10.21 29.97
N ALA A 22 9.33 10.82 30.02
CA ALA A 22 8.14 10.15 30.54
C ALA A 22 7.95 8.84 29.76
N ALA A 23 7.83 7.72 30.48
CA ALA A 23 7.47 6.44 29.88
C ALA A 23 6.23 6.65 28.98
N PRO A 24 6.20 6.09 27.76
CA PRO A 24 5.05 6.24 26.87
C PRO A 24 3.80 5.79 27.64
N ARG A 25 2.88 6.73 27.88
CA ARG A 25 1.56 6.39 28.37
C ARG A 25 1.00 5.40 27.36
N SER A 26 0.71 4.18 27.79
CA SER A 26 -0.02 3.21 26.98
C SER A 26 -1.25 3.93 26.43
N PRO A 27 -1.39 4.11 25.11
CA PRO A 27 -2.54 4.81 24.57
C PRO A 27 -3.75 4.00 25.00
N ARG A 28 -4.67 4.63 25.76
CA ARG A 28 -6.02 4.07 25.93
C ARG A 28 -6.50 3.79 24.51
N ARG A 29 -6.78 2.52 24.18
CA ARG A 29 -7.46 2.15 22.92
C ARG A 29 -8.68 3.06 22.83
N ARG A 30 -8.63 4.07 21.96
CA ARG A 30 -9.81 4.89 21.67
C ARG A 30 -10.80 3.94 21.02
N SER A 31 -11.99 3.87 21.60
CA SER A 31 -13.11 3.17 21.00
C SER A 31 -13.80 4.14 20.05
N TYR A 32 -13.93 3.76 18.79
CA TYR A 32 -14.66 4.51 17.78
C TYR A 32 -16.14 4.12 17.81
N ALA A 33 -17.01 5.02 17.35
CA ALA A 33 -18.42 4.69 17.15
C ALA A 33 -18.57 3.57 16.11
N THR A 34 -19.51 2.66 16.34
CA THR A 34 -19.76 1.50 15.48
C THR A 34 -21.20 1.46 15.04
N VAL A 35 -21.46 0.76 13.94
CA VAL A 35 -22.81 0.60 13.41
C VAL A 35 -23.64 -0.22 14.41
N PRO A 36 -24.86 0.22 14.81
CA PRO A 36 -25.67 -0.51 15.79
C PRO A 36 -25.91 -1.98 15.39
N GLY A 37 -25.58 -2.94 16.26
CA GLY A 37 -25.70 -4.37 15.97
C GLY A 37 -24.55 -4.97 15.12
N HIS A 38 -23.57 -4.15 14.75
CA HIS A 38 -22.38 -4.54 13.97
C HIS A 38 -21.12 -3.95 14.63
N PRO A 39 -20.74 -4.39 15.84
CA PRO A 39 -19.69 -3.75 16.64
C PRO A 39 -18.28 -3.83 16.05
N CYS A 40 -18.05 -4.68 15.05
CA CYS A 40 -16.80 -4.76 14.30
C CYS A 40 -16.68 -3.68 13.20
N ILE A 41 -17.80 -3.08 12.78
CA ILE A 41 -17.87 -2.12 11.68
C ILE A 41 -17.99 -0.72 12.27
N ARG A 42 -17.01 0.15 12.01
CA ARG A 42 -17.11 1.56 12.42
C ARG A 42 -18.23 2.27 11.66
N SER A 43 -18.94 3.13 12.36
CA SER A 43 -19.99 3.97 11.76
C SER A 43 -19.36 5.04 10.86
N LEU A 44 -20.18 5.79 10.12
CA LEU A 44 -19.75 6.96 9.36
C LEU A 44 -18.90 7.91 10.23
N GLU A 45 -19.34 8.17 11.45
CA GLU A 45 -18.64 9.01 12.42
C GLU A 45 -17.36 8.34 12.94
N GLY A 46 -17.45 7.06 13.32
CA GLY A 46 -16.28 6.31 13.83
C GLY A 46 -15.16 6.17 12.80
N THR A 47 -15.51 6.03 11.52
CA THR A 47 -14.55 6.04 10.40
C THR A 47 -13.90 7.41 10.27
N ALA A 48 -14.66 8.51 10.35
CA ALA A 48 -14.12 9.87 10.26
C ALA A 48 -13.17 10.21 11.43
N ASP A 49 -13.50 9.76 12.65
CA ASP A 49 -12.65 9.89 13.82
C ASP A 49 -11.36 9.06 13.65
N ALA A 50 -11.48 7.81 13.19
CA ALA A 50 -10.33 6.95 12.93
C ALA A 50 -9.40 7.53 11.86
N MET A 51 -9.92 8.10 10.78
CA MET A 51 -9.12 8.79 9.76
C MET A 51 -8.30 9.94 10.35
N SER A 52 -8.93 10.73 11.23
CA SER A 52 -8.29 11.89 11.85
C SER A 52 -7.19 11.45 12.82
N ASP A 53 -7.48 10.44 13.66
CA ASP A 53 -6.53 9.86 14.60
C ASP A 53 -5.34 9.21 13.88
N LEU A 54 -5.56 8.50 12.77
CA LEU A 54 -4.49 7.90 11.97
C LEU A 54 -3.56 8.96 11.36
N ALA A 55 -4.11 10.05 10.83
CA ALA A 55 -3.31 11.16 10.28
C ALA A 55 -2.55 11.91 11.38
N GLU A 56 -3.14 12.09 12.57
CA GLU A 56 -2.45 12.70 13.72
C GLU A 56 -1.31 11.81 14.25
N ALA A 57 -1.53 10.49 14.30
CA ALA A 57 -0.54 9.54 14.81
C ALA A 57 0.61 9.29 13.83
N HIS A 58 0.39 9.45 12.52
CA HIS A 58 1.37 9.16 11.48
C HIS A 58 1.54 10.33 10.49
N PRO A 59 1.93 11.53 10.93
CA PRO A 59 1.90 12.74 10.09
C PRO A 59 2.86 12.72 8.89
N SER A 60 3.91 11.89 8.90
CA SER A 60 4.79 11.69 7.74
C SER A 60 4.26 10.64 6.74
N LEU A 61 3.28 9.82 7.15
CA LEU A 61 2.74 8.73 6.35
C LEU A 61 1.29 8.93 5.91
N ALA A 62 0.52 9.74 6.64
CA ALA A 62 -0.93 9.83 6.50
C ALA A 62 -1.41 11.29 6.54
N SER A 63 -2.31 11.62 5.62
CA SER A 63 -3.01 12.91 5.62
C SER A 63 -4.47 12.75 5.19
N VAL A 64 -5.34 13.62 5.67
CA VAL A 64 -6.76 13.64 5.27
C VAL A 64 -7.01 14.82 4.34
N ILE A 65 -7.55 14.55 3.16
CA ILE A 65 -7.93 15.58 2.18
C ILE A 65 -9.45 15.60 2.00
N THR A 66 -10.01 16.79 1.75
CA THR A 66 -11.40 16.92 1.29
C THR A 66 -11.42 16.84 -0.23
N ILE A 67 -12.27 15.99 -0.78
CA ILE A 67 -12.35 15.72 -2.23
C ILE A 67 -13.60 16.30 -2.90
N GLY A 68 -14.58 16.71 -2.08
CA GLY A 68 -15.84 17.32 -2.50
C GLY A 68 -16.84 17.34 -1.33
N ASP A 69 -18.08 17.68 -1.64
CA ASP A 69 -19.20 17.71 -0.71
C ASP A 69 -20.30 16.76 -1.21
N SER A 70 -21.11 16.21 -0.30
CA SER A 70 -22.26 15.40 -0.67
C SER A 70 -23.44 16.23 -1.17
N TYR A 71 -24.45 15.59 -1.75
CA TYR A 71 -25.62 16.28 -2.29
C TYR A 71 -26.29 17.19 -1.26
N LEU A 72 -26.54 16.70 -0.04
CA LEU A 72 -27.23 17.48 0.99
C LEU A 72 -26.34 18.56 1.59
N ARG A 73 -25.03 18.47 1.42
CA ARG A 73 -24.12 19.55 1.81
C ARG A 73 -24.09 20.67 0.77
N GLU A 74 -24.16 20.33 -0.52
CA GLU A 74 -24.36 21.32 -1.60
C GLU A 74 -25.80 21.87 -1.60
N ASN A 75 -26.78 21.08 -1.16
CA ASN A 75 -28.22 21.39 -1.21
C ASN A 75 -28.94 21.11 0.12
N PRO A 76 -28.70 21.89 1.19
CA PRO A 76 -29.25 21.60 2.52
C PRO A 76 -30.78 21.46 2.59
N GLY A 77 -31.52 22.25 1.78
CA GLY A 77 -32.98 22.15 1.69
C GLY A 77 -33.49 20.81 1.15
N GLY A 78 -32.63 20.02 0.49
CA GLY A 78 -32.97 18.68 0.01
C GLY A 78 -33.28 17.68 1.13
N ALA A 79 -32.84 17.95 2.37
CA ALA A 79 -33.10 17.08 3.52
C ALA A 79 -34.60 16.94 3.83
N GLU A 80 -35.41 17.95 3.46
CA GLU A 80 -36.87 17.94 3.68
C GLU A 80 -37.58 16.85 2.86
N ALA A 81 -36.95 16.31 1.81
CA ALA A 81 -37.54 15.29 0.95
C ALA A 81 -37.74 13.94 1.68
N ASN A 82 -36.96 13.67 2.74
CA ASN A 82 -37.08 12.44 3.53
C ASN A 82 -36.59 12.69 4.96
N GLY A 83 -37.43 12.41 5.95
CA GLY A 83 -37.08 12.59 7.38
C GLY A 83 -35.95 11.70 7.91
N ALA A 84 -35.44 10.74 7.11
CA ALA A 84 -34.23 9.99 7.43
C ALA A 84 -32.94 10.65 6.91
N PHE A 85 -33.03 11.70 6.09
CA PHE A 85 -31.88 12.41 5.55
C PHE A 85 -31.18 13.26 6.61
N PRO A 86 -29.83 13.35 6.58
CA PRO A 86 -29.09 14.26 7.46
C PRO A 86 -29.38 15.71 7.08
N ALA A 87 -29.50 16.60 8.07
CA ALA A 87 -29.93 17.97 7.86
C ALA A 87 -28.95 18.85 7.04
N GLY A 88 -27.66 18.51 6.97
CA GLY A 88 -26.63 19.35 6.35
C GLY A 88 -25.60 18.61 5.49
N GLY A 89 -25.81 17.31 5.24
CA GLY A 89 -24.88 16.44 4.53
C GLY A 89 -23.46 16.39 5.11
N TYR A 90 -22.50 15.96 4.29
CA TYR A 90 -21.14 15.64 4.71
C TYR A 90 -20.07 16.11 3.71
N ALA A 91 -18.87 16.38 4.23
CA ALA A 91 -17.67 16.44 3.39
C ALA A 91 -17.35 15.04 2.87
N LEU A 92 -17.00 14.91 1.59
CA LEU A 92 -16.32 13.71 1.11
C LEU A 92 -14.83 13.88 1.37
N LYS A 93 -14.25 12.92 2.07
CA LYS A 93 -12.83 12.91 2.44
C LYS A 93 -12.14 11.66 1.92
N ALA A 94 -10.84 11.78 1.71
CA ALA A 94 -9.94 10.65 1.48
C ALA A 94 -8.83 10.65 2.52
N LEU A 95 -8.41 9.47 2.97
CA LEU A 95 -7.15 9.28 3.69
C LEU A 95 -6.09 8.95 2.65
N VAL A 96 -5.03 9.75 2.60
CA VAL A 96 -3.89 9.57 1.70
C VAL A 96 -2.74 8.98 2.49
N LEU A 97 -2.25 7.81 2.06
CA LEU A 97 -1.15 7.10 2.67
C LEU A 97 0.06 7.09 1.71
N THR A 98 1.18 7.64 2.17
CA THR A 98 2.46 7.61 1.46
C THR A 98 3.57 8.06 2.40
N ASN A 99 4.77 7.51 2.29
CA ASN A 99 5.91 8.03 3.06
C ASN A 99 6.43 9.34 2.45
N GLY A 100 6.11 10.47 3.07
CA GLY A 100 6.56 11.80 2.64
C GLY A 100 8.08 12.01 2.73
N ASP A 101 8.77 11.19 3.53
CA ASP A 101 10.21 11.26 3.78
C ASP A 101 11.03 10.29 2.91
N ALA A 102 10.37 9.53 2.02
CA ALA A 102 11.05 8.59 1.14
C ALA A 102 11.92 9.30 0.09
N ALA A 103 13.01 8.64 -0.33
CA ALA A 103 13.89 9.15 -1.39
C ALA A 103 13.18 9.32 -2.74
N THR A 104 12.18 8.48 -3.03
CA THR A 104 11.35 8.56 -4.24
C THR A 104 10.56 9.88 -4.25
N ALA A 105 10.81 10.72 -5.25
CA ALA A 105 10.08 11.97 -5.40
C ALA A 105 8.57 11.70 -5.56
N SER A 106 7.74 12.55 -4.96
CA SER A 106 6.28 12.38 -5.00
C SER A 106 5.73 12.25 -6.43
N ALA A 107 6.32 12.93 -7.41
CA ALA A 107 5.91 12.86 -8.82
C ALA A 107 6.16 11.47 -9.46
N ASP A 108 7.12 10.71 -8.94
CA ASP A 108 7.52 9.41 -9.50
C ASP A 108 6.81 8.21 -8.82
N LYS A 109 6.13 8.46 -7.69
CA LYS A 109 5.38 7.43 -6.99
C LYS A 109 4.20 6.91 -7.82
N ALA A 110 3.95 5.60 -7.77
CA ALA A 110 2.73 5.04 -8.33
C ALA A 110 1.50 5.51 -7.54
N ARG A 111 0.33 5.55 -8.18
CA ARG A 111 -0.92 6.01 -7.54
C ARG A 111 -1.95 4.89 -7.46
N VAL A 112 -2.52 4.70 -6.28
CA VAL A 112 -3.63 3.77 -6.06
C VAL A 112 -4.82 4.56 -5.54
N LEU A 113 -6.00 4.33 -6.12
CA LEU A 113 -7.26 4.86 -5.62
C LEU A 113 -8.18 3.70 -5.24
N ILE A 114 -8.52 3.60 -3.96
CA ILE A 114 -9.50 2.64 -3.47
C ILE A 114 -10.72 3.40 -2.99
N VAL A 115 -11.88 3.06 -3.55
CA VAL A 115 -13.17 3.64 -3.18
C VAL A 115 -14.05 2.56 -2.57
N ALA A 116 -14.77 2.91 -1.52
CA ALA A 116 -15.80 2.11 -0.92
C ALA A 116 -17.05 2.97 -0.65
N GLY A 117 -18.17 2.29 -0.46
CA GLY A 117 -19.38 2.91 0.02
C GLY A 117 -20.08 3.81 -1.01
N HIS A 118 -19.99 3.50 -2.31
CA HIS A 118 -20.94 4.04 -3.31
C HIS A 118 -22.38 3.67 -2.94
N HIS A 119 -22.59 2.41 -2.54
CA HIS A 119 -23.87 1.95 -2.01
C HIS A 119 -23.81 1.88 -0.48
N PRO A 120 -24.62 2.66 0.25
CA PRO A 120 -24.39 2.83 1.68
C PRO A 120 -24.81 1.67 2.58
N ARG A 121 -25.75 0.83 2.13
CA ARG A 121 -26.14 -0.40 2.84
C ARG A 121 -25.03 -1.44 2.91
N GLU A 122 -24.00 -1.31 2.07
CA GLU A 122 -22.85 -2.20 2.05
C GLU A 122 -21.94 -1.81 3.22
N LEU A 123 -22.15 -2.45 4.38
CA LEU A 123 -21.54 -2.01 5.63
C LEU A 123 -20.06 -2.38 5.74
N GLY A 124 -19.69 -3.57 5.22
CA GLY A 124 -18.35 -4.14 5.30
C GLY A 124 -17.27 -3.42 4.49
N PRO A 125 -17.51 -2.97 3.23
CA PRO A 125 -16.47 -2.38 2.40
C PRO A 125 -15.72 -1.18 3.02
N PRO A 126 -16.38 -0.17 3.62
CA PRO A 126 -15.67 0.94 4.27
C PRO A 126 -14.76 0.47 5.41
N GLU A 127 -15.21 -0.51 6.20
CA GLU A 127 -14.43 -1.06 7.31
C GLU A 127 -13.23 -1.87 6.79
N LEU A 128 -13.38 -2.66 5.72
CA LEU A 128 -12.27 -3.40 5.12
C LEU A 128 -11.17 -2.45 4.64
N VAL A 129 -11.55 -1.37 3.95
CA VAL A 129 -10.59 -0.37 3.46
C VAL A 129 -9.91 0.36 4.63
N LEU A 130 -10.63 0.59 5.74
CA LEU A 130 -10.03 1.16 6.95
C LEU A 130 -9.05 0.20 7.64
N ARG A 131 -9.35 -1.10 7.71
CA ARG A 131 -8.40 -2.11 8.21
C ARG A 131 -7.16 -2.24 7.34
N PHE A 132 -7.31 -2.08 6.03
CA PHE A 132 -6.18 -2.00 5.12
C PHE A 132 -5.27 -0.79 5.43
N ALA A 133 -5.86 0.39 5.68
CA ALA A 133 -5.10 1.57 6.11
C ALA A 133 -4.32 1.31 7.42
N GLU A 134 -4.98 0.71 8.41
CA GLU A 134 -4.35 0.36 9.69
C GLU A 134 -3.20 -0.63 9.51
N ARG A 135 -3.35 -1.65 8.64
CA ARG A 135 -2.29 -2.63 8.34
C ARG A 135 -1.08 -1.98 7.66
N LEU A 136 -1.30 -1.03 6.76
CA LEU A 136 -0.23 -0.29 6.09
C LEU A 136 0.55 0.58 7.10
N LEU A 137 -0.16 1.35 7.91
CA LEU A 137 0.48 2.25 8.88
C LEU A 137 1.20 1.50 10.00
N ALA A 138 0.63 0.40 10.48
CA ALA A 138 1.27 -0.44 11.49
C ALA A 138 2.47 -1.22 10.95
N GLY A 139 2.51 -1.48 9.64
CA GLY A 139 3.58 -2.23 8.98
C GLY A 139 4.77 -1.37 8.55
N HIS A 140 4.62 -0.07 8.34
CA HIS A 140 5.74 0.79 7.94
C HIS A 140 6.86 0.78 8.98
N GLY A 141 8.09 0.51 8.56
CA GLY A 141 9.26 0.36 9.40
C GLY A 141 9.38 -0.98 10.14
N ALA A 142 8.32 -1.80 10.17
CA ALA A 142 8.29 -3.13 10.81
C ALA A 142 8.25 -4.28 9.80
N ASP A 143 7.63 -4.06 8.65
CA ASP A 143 7.44 -5.00 7.55
C ASP A 143 8.02 -4.41 6.27
N ALA A 144 8.98 -5.11 5.67
CA ALA A 144 9.76 -4.60 4.53
C ALA A 144 8.88 -4.36 3.29
N GLU A 145 7.93 -5.25 3.02
CA GLU A 145 7.00 -5.09 1.89
C GLU A 145 6.08 -3.88 2.06
N THR A 146 5.52 -3.70 3.27
CA THR A 146 4.71 -2.52 3.57
C THR A 146 5.52 -1.22 3.48
N THR A 147 6.76 -1.26 3.95
CA THR A 147 7.68 -0.11 3.90
C THR A 147 7.99 0.27 2.46
N ALA A 148 8.43 -0.71 1.65
CA ALA A 148 8.69 -0.53 0.23
C ALA A 148 7.46 0.00 -0.53
N LEU A 149 6.27 -0.51 -0.20
CA LEU A 149 5.02 -0.08 -0.82
C LEU A 149 4.72 1.41 -0.55
N LEU A 150 4.76 1.87 0.71
CA LEU A 150 4.48 3.27 1.05
C LEU A 150 5.58 4.24 0.63
N ASP A 151 6.82 3.76 0.51
CA ASP A 151 7.94 4.55 0.01
C ASP A 151 7.77 4.88 -1.48
N ARG A 152 7.06 4.03 -2.23
CA ARG A 152 6.93 4.13 -3.70
C ARG A 152 5.53 4.41 -4.22
N THR A 153 4.55 4.38 -3.33
CA THR A 153 3.14 4.51 -3.71
C THR A 153 2.48 5.59 -2.87
N GLU A 154 1.56 6.31 -3.50
CA GLU A 154 0.57 7.12 -2.80
C GLU A 154 -0.80 6.44 -2.98
N ILE A 155 -1.36 6.02 -1.87
CA ILE A 155 -2.62 5.27 -1.79
C ILE A 155 -3.68 6.20 -1.23
N SER A 156 -4.66 6.56 -2.06
CA SER A 156 -5.82 7.36 -1.67
C SER A 156 -7.02 6.47 -1.38
N LEU A 157 -7.57 6.58 -0.17
CA LEU A 157 -8.66 5.75 0.33
C LEU A 157 -9.92 6.60 0.58
N VAL A 158 -11.00 6.31 -0.14
CA VAL A 158 -12.32 6.92 0.07
C VAL A 158 -13.24 5.88 0.72
N PHE A 159 -13.44 5.98 2.04
CA PHE A 159 -14.23 4.99 2.78
C PHE A 159 -15.74 5.10 2.52
N HIS A 160 -16.23 6.34 2.34
CA HIS A 160 -17.64 6.62 2.11
C HIS A 160 -17.78 7.57 0.93
N ALA A 161 -17.91 7.02 -0.28
CA ALA A 161 -18.28 7.80 -1.46
C ALA A 161 -19.71 8.38 -1.36
N ASN A 162 -20.57 7.77 -0.54
CA ASN A 162 -21.96 8.19 -0.34
C ASN A 162 -22.29 8.40 1.15
N PRO A 163 -21.74 9.44 1.79
CA PRO A 163 -21.90 9.64 3.23
C PRO A 163 -23.34 10.00 3.63
N ASP A 164 -24.07 10.77 2.81
CA ASP A 164 -25.48 11.08 3.09
C ASP A 164 -26.34 9.82 3.11
N GLY A 165 -26.18 8.95 2.12
CA GLY A 165 -26.88 7.68 2.08
C GLY A 165 -26.42 6.75 3.21
N ARG A 166 -25.16 6.83 3.66
CA ARG A 166 -24.62 6.01 4.75
C ARG A 166 -25.29 6.35 6.07
N HIS A 167 -25.50 7.65 6.33
CA HIS A 167 -26.30 8.10 7.46
C HIS A 167 -27.69 7.43 7.47
N VAL A 168 -28.37 7.40 6.32
CA VAL A 168 -29.68 6.75 6.20
C VAL A 168 -29.60 5.25 6.47
N ALA A 169 -28.61 4.56 5.88
CA ALA A 169 -28.44 3.11 6.05
C ALA A 169 -28.16 2.71 7.50
N GLU A 170 -27.38 3.50 8.24
CA GLU A 170 -27.09 3.26 9.66
C GLU A 170 -28.29 3.54 10.56
N ALA A 171 -29.03 4.62 10.28
CA ALA A 171 -30.21 5.02 11.07
C ALA A 171 -31.47 4.18 10.78
N ARG A 172 -31.63 3.72 9.53
CA ARG A 172 -32.85 3.07 9.01
C ARG A 172 -32.51 1.85 8.15
N ARG A 173 -31.92 0.84 8.79
CA ARG A 173 -31.54 -0.43 8.14
C ARG A 173 -32.67 -1.15 7.43
N ASP A 174 -33.91 -0.96 7.88
CA ASP A 174 -35.12 -1.52 7.27
C ASP A 174 -35.33 -1.06 5.82
N LEU A 175 -34.75 0.09 5.44
CA LEU A 175 -34.89 0.64 4.09
C LEU A 175 -33.94 -0.01 3.07
N MET A 176 -32.91 -0.74 3.50
CA MET A 176 -31.87 -1.29 2.60
C MET A 176 -31.33 -0.22 1.62
N TRP A 177 -31.03 0.98 2.15
CA TRP A 177 -30.77 2.18 1.35
C TRP A 177 -29.55 2.04 0.44
N ARG A 178 -29.73 2.20 -0.87
CA ARG A 178 -28.69 1.97 -1.89
C ARG A 178 -28.15 3.25 -2.54
N LYS A 179 -29.02 4.21 -2.84
CA LYS A 179 -28.70 5.39 -3.64
C LYS A 179 -28.12 6.51 -2.78
N ASN A 180 -27.71 7.64 -3.36
CA ASN A 180 -27.40 8.84 -2.56
C ASN A 180 -28.68 9.47 -1.98
N ALA A 181 -28.56 10.63 -1.34
CA ALA A 181 -29.70 11.34 -0.75
C ALA A 181 -30.25 12.48 -1.65
N ASN A 182 -30.09 12.37 -2.97
CA ASN A 182 -30.65 13.33 -3.90
C ASN A 182 -32.17 13.16 -4.05
N GLY A 183 -32.94 14.01 -3.39
CA GLY A 183 -34.40 14.08 -3.52
C GLY A 183 -34.90 14.83 -4.76
N GLY A 184 -34.04 15.51 -5.51
CA GLY A 184 -34.41 16.25 -6.71
C GLY A 184 -34.89 15.33 -7.84
N GLU A 185 -35.91 15.72 -8.61
CA GLU A 185 -36.52 14.92 -9.68
C GLU A 185 -37.27 13.64 -9.25
N HIS A 186 -37.49 13.46 -7.94
CA HIS A 186 -38.16 12.27 -7.41
C HIS A 186 -39.59 12.54 -6.96
N SER A 187 -40.26 13.55 -7.52
CA SER A 187 -41.62 13.97 -7.11
C SER A 187 -42.69 12.88 -7.25
N SER A 188 -42.47 11.89 -8.12
CA SER A 188 -43.34 10.73 -8.32
C SER A 188 -42.97 9.52 -7.44
N CYS A 189 -41.87 9.59 -6.70
CA CYS A 189 -41.32 8.47 -5.95
C CYS A 189 -41.75 8.48 -4.49
N GLY A 190 -41.90 7.28 -3.90
CA GLY A 190 -41.99 7.17 -2.45
C GLY A 190 -40.66 7.58 -1.80
N SER A 191 -40.72 8.06 -0.55
CA SER A 191 -39.54 8.54 0.19
C SER A 191 -38.43 7.50 0.34
N SER A 192 -38.75 6.19 0.28
CA SER A 192 -37.77 5.10 0.30
C SER A 192 -37.04 4.85 -1.04
N ARG A 193 -37.37 5.60 -2.10
CA ARG A 193 -36.86 5.39 -3.46
C ARG A 193 -36.13 6.61 -4.04
N LEU A 194 -35.84 7.61 -3.22
CA LEU A 194 -35.10 8.81 -3.64
C LEU A 194 -33.62 8.49 -3.90
N GLY A 195 -32.94 9.38 -4.60
CA GLY A 195 -31.50 9.33 -4.85
C GLY A 195 -31.11 8.83 -6.24
N VAL A 196 -29.83 8.96 -6.56
CA VAL A 196 -29.21 8.41 -7.77
C VAL A 196 -28.28 7.26 -7.37
N ASP A 197 -28.24 6.22 -8.19
CA ASP A 197 -27.24 5.17 -8.06
C ASP A 197 -25.89 5.72 -8.51
N LEU A 198 -24.99 5.97 -7.56
CA LEU A 198 -23.68 6.56 -7.86
C LEU A 198 -22.86 5.68 -8.79
N ASN A 199 -23.02 4.35 -8.72
CA ASN A 199 -22.30 3.42 -9.59
C ASN A 199 -23.05 3.15 -10.92
N ARG A 200 -23.93 4.08 -11.32
CA ARG A 200 -24.52 4.20 -12.67
C ARG A 200 -24.35 5.63 -13.24
N ASN A 201 -23.59 6.49 -12.56
CA ASN A 201 -23.50 7.92 -12.83
C ASN A 201 -22.16 8.37 -13.44
N TYR A 202 -21.31 7.44 -13.90
CA TYR A 202 -20.03 7.73 -14.55
C TYR A 202 -20.18 7.79 -16.08
N ASP A 203 -19.30 8.56 -16.74
CA ASP A 203 -19.39 8.92 -18.17
C ASP A 203 -18.68 7.92 -19.08
N PHE A 204 -19.16 6.67 -19.07
CA PHE A 204 -18.78 5.63 -20.04
C PHE A 204 -19.97 4.71 -20.24
N PHE A 205 -20.49 4.64 -21.46
CA PHE A 205 -21.79 4.09 -21.83
C PHE A 205 -22.94 4.58 -20.94
N TRP A 206 -22.81 5.79 -20.39
CA TRP A 206 -23.76 6.33 -19.42
C TRP A 206 -25.18 6.39 -20.01
N GLY A 207 -26.17 6.03 -19.21
CA GLY A 207 -27.58 6.15 -19.59
C GLY A 207 -28.06 5.10 -20.58
N ASP A 208 -27.23 4.12 -20.95
CA ASP A 208 -27.71 2.93 -21.66
C ASP A 208 -28.60 2.10 -20.73
N THR A 209 -29.90 2.11 -21.00
CA THR A 209 -30.92 1.37 -20.25
C THR A 209 -31.24 0.00 -20.86
N SER A 210 -30.60 -0.37 -21.97
CA SER A 210 -30.83 -1.65 -22.63
C SER A 210 -30.55 -2.81 -21.69
N GLY A 211 -31.39 -3.84 -21.72
CA GLY A 211 -31.25 -5.01 -20.83
C GLY A 211 -31.32 -4.71 -19.33
N GLY A 212 -31.68 -3.49 -18.91
CA GLY A 212 -31.70 -3.10 -17.49
C GLY A 212 -30.34 -2.71 -16.90
N ARG A 213 -29.32 -2.46 -17.75
CA ARG A 213 -27.96 -2.04 -17.36
C ARG A 213 -27.96 -0.88 -16.36
N ALA A 214 -28.78 0.12 -16.66
CA ALA A 214 -29.20 1.19 -15.75
C ALA A 214 -30.69 1.50 -15.95
N SER A 215 -31.20 2.51 -15.24
CA SER A 215 -32.56 3.02 -15.43
C SER A 215 -32.59 4.55 -15.55
N ASP A 216 -33.53 5.05 -16.33
CA ASP A 216 -33.93 6.45 -16.44
C ASP A 216 -35.17 6.79 -15.57
N ASP A 217 -35.78 5.78 -14.94
CA ASP A 217 -36.87 5.97 -13.97
C ASP A 217 -36.27 6.35 -12.60
N PRO A 218 -36.54 7.58 -12.09
CA PRO A 218 -35.96 8.06 -10.83
C PRO A 218 -36.33 7.18 -9.64
N CYS A 219 -37.42 6.41 -9.71
CA CYS A 219 -37.85 5.57 -8.60
C CYS A 219 -37.17 4.20 -8.57
N LYS A 220 -36.30 3.87 -9.54
CA LYS A 220 -35.55 2.60 -9.59
C LYS A 220 -34.27 2.69 -8.77
N SER A 221 -33.83 1.52 -8.28
CA SER A 221 -32.63 1.39 -7.46
C SER A 221 -31.32 1.57 -8.23
N ASN A 222 -31.36 1.40 -9.55
CA ASN A 222 -30.25 1.59 -10.49
C ASN A 222 -30.46 2.84 -11.38
N TYR A 223 -31.16 3.86 -10.86
CA TYR A 223 -31.37 5.12 -11.58
C TYR A 223 -30.03 5.84 -11.84
N ALA A 224 -29.73 6.12 -13.10
CA ALA A 224 -28.43 6.66 -13.56
C ALA A 224 -28.23 8.16 -13.32
N GLY A 225 -29.29 8.86 -12.89
CA GLY A 225 -29.30 10.33 -12.81
C GLY A 225 -29.73 10.99 -14.13
N ARG A 226 -29.73 12.32 -14.17
CA ARG A 226 -30.19 13.08 -15.35
C ARG A 226 -29.15 13.21 -16.46
N ARG A 227 -27.88 13.07 -16.10
CA ARG A 227 -26.70 13.11 -16.97
C ARG A 227 -25.55 12.42 -16.25
N ALA A 228 -24.53 11.99 -17.00
CA ALA A 228 -23.28 11.55 -16.41
C ALA A 228 -22.72 12.63 -15.46
N PHE A 229 -22.22 12.19 -14.32
CA PHE A 229 -21.72 13.05 -13.25
C PHE A 229 -22.71 14.15 -12.83
N SER A 230 -24.00 13.83 -12.77
CA SER A 230 -25.01 14.71 -12.18
C SER A 230 -24.78 14.88 -10.67
N GLU A 231 -24.30 13.83 -10.02
CA GLU A 231 -24.14 13.81 -8.56
C GLU A 231 -22.81 14.44 -8.14
N PRO A 232 -22.78 15.24 -7.05
CA PRO A 232 -21.53 15.77 -6.53
C PRO A 232 -20.56 14.69 -6.04
N GLU A 233 -21.07 13.57 -5.53
CA GLU A 233 -20.24 12.47 -5.05
C GLU A 233 -19.43 11.81 -6.17
N SER A 234 -20.07 11.47 -7.30
CA SER A 234 -19.39 10.90 -8.48
C SER A 234 -18.42 11.91 -9.11
N ARG A 235 -18.77 13.21 -9.11
CA ARG A 235 -17.85 14.30 -9.52
C ARG A 235 -16.62 14.38 -8.62
N ALA A 236 -16.76 14.20 -7.31
CA ALA A 236 -15.66 14.25 -6.34
C ALA A 236 -14.67 13.09 -6.55
N VAL A 237 -15.18 11.86 -6.70
CA VAL A 237 -14.35 10.67 -7.01
C VAL A 237 -13.61 10.85 -8.34
N ARG A 238 -14.30 11.28 -9.40
CA ARG A 238 -13.67 11.63 -10.68
C ARG A 238 -12.60 12.72 -10.52
N GLY A 239 -12.89 13.74 -9.71
CA GLY A 239 -11.96 14.83 -9.42
C GLY A 239 -10.67 14.35 -8.76
N LEU A 240 -10.77 13.42 -7.81
CA LEU A 240 -9.63 12.77 -7.19
C LEU A 240 -8.85 11.92 -8.19
N ALA A 241 -9.51 11.06 -8.96
CA ALA A 241 -8.86 10.26 -10.01
C ALA A 241 -8.10 11.13 -11.02
N ARG A 242 -8.67 12.29 -11.40
CA ARG A 242 -8.03 13.29 -12.26
C ARG A 242 -6.89 14.06 -11.59
N ARG A 243 -6.69 13.98 -10.28
CA ARG A 243 -5.49 14.50 -9.62
C ARG A 243 -4.40 13.44 -9.54
N LEU A 244 -4.79 12.18 -9.34
CA LEU A 244 -3.86 11.07 -9.13
C LEU A 244 -3.25 10.56 -10.43
N PHE A 245 -4.09 10.23 -11.42
CA PHE A 245 -3.61 9.49 -12.59
C PHE A 245 -3.08 10.42 -13.68
N PRO A 246 -1.98 10.13 -14.39
CA PRO A 246 -1.40 11.04 -15.37
C PRO A 246 -2.38 11.48 -16.45
N ARG A 247 -2.31 12.75 -16.88
CA ARG A 247 -3.16 13.25 -17.98
C ARG A 247 -2.86 12.55 -19.32
N ALA A 248 -1.61 12.15 -19.53
CA ALA A 248 -1.12 11.58 -20.79
C ALA A 248 -1.74 10.22 -21.15
N GLN A 249 -2.19 9.43 -20.16
CA GLN A 249 -2.83 8.12 -20.38
C GLN A 249 -4.37 8.20 -20.49
N ARG A 250 -4.97 9.38 -20.24
CA ARG A 250 -6.43 9.52 -20.25
C ARG A 250 -6.94 9.66 -21.68
N ARG A 251 -8.10 9.07 -21.94
CA ARG A 251 -8.77 9.15 -23.25
C ARG A 251 -9.80 10.27 -23.25
N ASP A 252 -9.77 11.07 -24.31
CA ASP A 252 -10.77 12.12 -24.54
C ASP A 252 -12.08 11.55 -25.12
N ASP A 253 -11.98 10.43 -25.86
CA ASP A 253 -13.12 9.66 -26.41
C ASP A 253 -13.00 8.18 -26.03
N PRO A 254 -13.39 7.80 -24.79
CA PRO A 254 -13.24 6.43 -24.31
C PRO A 254 -14.14 5.44 -25.05
N GLU A 255 -15.36 5.83 -25.44
CA GLU A 255 -16.30 4.96 -26.16
C GLU A 255 -15.86 4.72 -27.61
N GLY A 256 -15.36 5.75 -28.30
CA GLY A 256 -14.77 5.60 -29.64
C GLY A 256 -13.45 4.82 -29.65
N SER A 257 -12.84 4.60 -28.49
CA SER A 257 -11.57 3.87 -28.32
C SER A 257 -11.73 2.54 -27.58
N VAL A 258 -12.95 2.01 -27.49
CA VAL A 258 -13.28 0.82 -26.68
C VAL A 258 -12.44 -0.41 -27.04
N ASP A 259 -12.08 -0.57 -28.31
CA ASP A 259 -11.28 -1.69 -28.83
C ASP A 259 -9.77 -1.45 -28.80
N VAL A 260 -9.32 -0.30 -28.29
CA VAL A 260 -7.90 0.07 -28.21
C VAL A 260 -7.37 -0.28 -26.82
N PRO A 261 -6.22 -0.97 -26.68
CA PRO A 261 -5.58 -1.20 -25.38
C PRO A 261 -5.02 0.09 -24.78
N VAL A 262 -5.04 0.21 -23.46
CA VAL A 262 -4.48 1.38 -22.75
C VAL A 262 -2.96 1.32 -22.73
N GLY A 263 -2.38 0.12 -22.79
CA GLY A 263 -0.94 -0.11 -22.91
C GLY A 263 -0.30 -0.60 -21.60
N GLU A 264 0.76 -1.42 -21.74
CA GLU A 264 1.42 -2.08 -20.61
C GLU A 264 2.22 -1.13 -19.69
N ASP A 265 2.65 0.01 -20.23
CA ASP A 265 3.43 1.02 -19.51
C ASP A 265 2.58 2.00 -18.69
N ASN A 266 1.25 1.94 -18.83
CA ASN A 266 0.36 2.78 -18.05
C ASN A 266 0.49 2.46 -16.56
N THR A 267 0.35 3.52 -15.75
CA THR A 267 0.47 3.44 -14.30
C THR A 267 -0.87 3.63 -13.62
N GLY A 268 -0.96 3.15 -12.40
CA GLY A 268 -2.06 3.39 -11.49
C GLY A 268 -3.10 2.27 -11.45
N VAL A 269 -3.62 2.08 -10.24
CA VAL A 269 -4.65 1.08 -9.93
C VAL A 269 -5.87 1.78 -9.35
N PHE A 270 -7.05 1.37 -9.79
CA PHE A 270 -8.32 1.71 -9.17
C PHE A 270 -9.00 0.44 -8.63
N VAL A 271 -9.54 0.53 -7.42
CA VAL A 271 -10.33 -0.54 -6.81
C VAL A 271 -11.64 0.02 -6.28
N ASP A 272 -12.77 -0.53 -6.72
CA ASP A 272 -14.10 -0.26 -6.17
C ASP A 272 -14.56 -1.41 -5.26
N VAL A 273 -14.71 -1.15 -3.96
CA VAL A 273 -15.05 -2.18 -2.96
C VAL A 273 -16.53 -2.09 -2.63
N HIS A 274 -17.24 -3.15 -3.01
CA HIS A 274 -18.66 -3.38 -2.82
C HIS A 274 -18.92 -4.61 -1.94
N SER A 275 -20.17 -4.78 -1.54
CA SER A 275 -20.69 -6.08 -1.11
C SER A 275 -22.08 -6.32 -1.71
N SER A 276 -22.49 -7.55 -2.03
CA SER A 276 -21.85 -8.82 -1.67
C SER A 276 -21.94 -9.85 -2.79
N GLY A 277 -21.06 -10.85 -2.77
CA GLY A 277 -21.17 -11.98 -3.69
C GLY A 277 -19.96 -12.91 -3.75
N GLY A 278 -18.80 -12.48 -3.25
CA GLY A 278 -17.54 -13.20 -3.38
C GLY A 278 -16.99 -13.10 -4.80
N TYR A 279 -16.90 -11.89 -5.35
CA TYR A 279 -16.37 -11.65 -6.69
C TYR A 279 -15.19 -10.68 -6.68
N VAL A 280 -14.24 -10.93 -7.58
CA VAL A 280 -13.37 -9.89 -8.16
C VAL A 280 -13.92 -9.59 -9.55
N PHE A 281 -14.26 -8.34 -9.82
CA PHE A 281 -14.75 -7.90 -11.12
C PHE A 281 -13.77 -6.93 -11.77
N TYR A 282 -13.75 -6.91 -13.11
CA TYR A 282 -12.92 -6.02 -13.90
C TYR A 282 -13.58 -5.75 -15.25
N PRO A 283 -13.20 -4.67 -15.96
CA PRO A 283 -13.84 -4.29 -17.21
C PRO A 283 -13.78 -5.37 -18.30
N TRP A 284 -14.85 -5.55 -19.07
CA TRP A 284 -16.03 -4.70 -19.12
C TRP A 284 -17.18 -5.12 -18.20
N GLY A 285 -17.83 -4.13 -17.60
CA GLY A 285 -19.12 -4.22 -16.92
C GLY A 285 -20.30 -3.99 -17.88
N TYR A 286 -20.17 -3.12 -18.88
CA TYR A 286 -21.27 -2.77 -19.80
C TYR A 286 -21.73 -3.89 -20.73
N GLU A 287 -20.88 -4.89 -20.97
CA GLU A 287 -21.18 -6.03 -21.81
C GLU A 287 -20.33 -7.24 -21.42
N ASP A 288 -20.85 -8.45 -21.66
CA ASP A 288 -20.09 -9.70 -21.52
C ASP A 288 -19.09 -9.85 -22.68
N SER A 289 -18.06 -9.00 -22.67
CA SER A 289 -17.01 -8.99 -23.67
C SER A 289 -15.67 -8.65 -23.05
N LYS A 290 -14.60 -9.22 -23.61
CA LYS A 290 -13.24 -9.00 -23.13
C LYS A 290 -12.77 -7.60 -23.47
N SER A 291 -12.14 -6.93 -22.51
CA SER A 291 -11.41 -5.70 -22.78
C SER A 291 -10.14 -5.95 -23.60
N PRO A 292 -9.63 -4.94 -24.33
CA PRO A 292 -8.41 -5.08 -25.11
C PRO A 292 -7.18 -5.50 -24.29
N ASP A 293 -7.11 -5.13 -23.01
CA ASP A 293 -6.05 -5.52 -22.07
C ASP A 293 -6.45 -6.72 -21.18
N ASN A 294 -7.45 -7.52 -21.58
CA ASN A 294 -7.99 -8.62 -20.77
C ASN A 294 -6.92 -9.58 -20.25
N ASP A 295 -5.86 -9.84 -21.00
CA ASP A 295 -4.79 -10.74 -20.58
C ASP A 295 -4.14 -10.30 -19.27
N SER A 296 -3.84 -9.00 -19.16
CA SER A 296 -3.25 -8.41 -17.97
C SER A 296 -4.26 -8.31 -16.83
N LEU A 297 -5.48 -7.86 -17.14
CA LEU A 297 -6.54 -7.69 -16.12
C LEU A 297 -6.99 -9.02 -15.54
N GLU A 298 -7.20 -10.04 -16.37
CA GLU A 298 -7.56 -11.38 -15.92
C GLU A 298 -6.42 -12.04 -15.13
N SER A 299 -5.16 -11.86 -15.55
CA SER A 299 -4.00 -12.33 -14.80
C SER A 299 -4.01 -11.74 -13.39
N LEU A 300 -4.10 -10.41 -13.27
CA LEU A 300 -4.12 -9.75 -11.96
C LEU A 300 -5.34 -10.13 -11.13
N ALA A 301 -6.53 -10.21 -11.74
CA ALA A 301 -7.76 -10.60 -11.04
C ALA A 301 -7.69 -12.03 -10.49
N ARG A 302 -7.09 -12.98 -11.22
CA ARG A 302 -6.85 -14.35 -10.73
C ARG A 302 -5.92 -14.35 -9.53
N LYS A 303 -4.82 -13.59 -9.59
CA LYS A 303 -3.88 -13.45 -8.48
C LYS A 303 -4.53 -12.80 -7.26
N MET A 304 -5.33 -11.75 -7.45
CA MET A 304 -6.14 -11.15 -6.38
C MET A 304 -7.11 -12.18 -5.77
N ALA A 305 -7.79 -12.97 -6.60
CA ALA A 305 -8.75 -13.98 -6.19
C ALA A 305 -8.10 -15.17 -5.45
N SER A 306 -6.80 -15.43 -5.66
CA SER A 306 -6.08 -16.51 -4.97
C SER A 306 -6.06 -16.35 -3.44
N PHE A 307 -6.11 -15.11 -2.94
CA PHE A 307 -6.10 -14.81 -1.50
C PHE A 307 -7.45 -15.06 -0.82
N ASN A 308 -8.56 -14.83 -1.53
CA ASN A 308 -9.91 -14.81 -0.96
C ASN A 308 -10.85 -15.89 -1.53
N GLY A 309 -10.41 -16.60 -2.58
CA GLY A 309 -11.18 -17.62 -3.27
C GLY A 309 -12.39 -17.08 -4.03
N TYR A 310 -12.37 -15.80 -4.41
CA TYR A 310 -13.48 -15.16 -5.11
C TYR A 310 -13.55 -15.58 -6.58
N LYS A 311 -14.76 -15.50 -7.13
CA LYS A 311 -15.02 -15.77 -8.54
C LYS A 311 -14.73 -14.53 -9.39
N LEU A 312 -14.52 -14.72 -10.68
CA LEU A 312 -14.27 -13.61 -11.60
C LEU A 312 -15.56 -13.19 -12.33
N TRP A 313 -15.95 -11.93 -12.17
CA TRP A 313 -17.05 -11.33 -12.92
C TRP A 313 -16.49 -10.34 -13.94
N ALA A 314 -16.29 -10.80 -15.16
CA ALA A 314 -15.83 -10.00 -16.29
C ALA A 314 -16.11 -10.73 -17.61
N GLY A 315 -15.98 -10.04 -18.74
CA GLY A 315 -16.31 -10.58 -20.05
C GLY A 315 -15.61 -11.91 -20.37
N GLY A 316 -16.39 -12.89 -20.83
CA GLY A 316 -15.90 -14.22 -21.17
C GLY A 316 -15.56 -15.11 -19.97
N GLN A 317 -15.81 -14.67 -18.73
CA GLN A 317 -15.73 -15.51 -17.53
C GLN A 317 -17.06 -16.26 -17.31
N PRO A 318 -17.01 -17.50 -16.79
CA PRO A 318 -18.21 -18.30 -16.54
C PRO A 318 -19.14 -17.71 -15.48
N ASP A 319 -18.61 -16.85 -14.60
CA ASP A 319 -19.34 -16.21 -13.52
C ASP A 319 -19.69 -14.74 -13.82
N PHE A 320 -19.70 -14.32 -15.10
CA PHE A 320 -20.27 -13.03 -15.50
C PHE A 320 -21.74 -12.94 -15.04
N GLN A 321 -22.08 -11.93 -14.24
CA GLN A 321 -23.41 -11.85 -13.64
C GLN A 321 -24.42 -11.18 -14.57
N TYR A 322 -24.22 -9.90 -14.85
CA TYR A 322 -25.11 -9.09 -15.68
C TYR A 322 -24.38 -7.82 -16.15
N PRO A 323 -24.78 -7.25 -17.29
CA PRO A 323 -24.20 -6.02 -17.78
C PRO A 323 -24.70 -4.79 -16.99
N VAL A 324 -23.85 -3.76 -16.83
CA VAL A 324 -24.12 -2.50 -16.12
C VAL A 324 -23.56 -1.31 -16.89
N SER A 325 -24.23 -0.17 -16.89
CA SER A 325 -23.75 1.01 -17.61
C SER A 325 -23.45 2.18 -16.67
N GLY A 326 -22.45 2.99 -17.01
CA GLY A 326 -22.04 4.15 -16.22
C GLY A 326 -21.48 3.80 -14.83
N ASP A 327 -20.85 2.64 -14.67
CA ASP A 327 -20.15 2.27 -13.43
C ASP A 327 -18.75 2.91 -13.36
N ALA A 328 -18.22 2.96 -12.15
CA ALA A 328 -16.92 3.55 -11.87
C ALA A 328 -15.77 2.73 -12.47
N SER A 329 -15.86 1.40 -12.48
CA SER A 329 -14.76 0.54 -12.90
C SER A 329 -14.51 0.68 -14.41
N ASP A 330 -15.56 0.58 -15.22
CA ASP A 330 -15.42 0.76 -16.67
C ASP A 330 -14.92 2.17 -17.00
N TYR A 331 -15.42 3.21 -16.31
CA TYR A 331 -14.93 4.58 -16.51
C TYR A 331 -13.45 4.76 -16.15
N MET A 332 -12.98 4.14 -15.05
CA MET A 332 -11.58 4.28 -14.63
C MET A 332 -10.65 3.60 -15.64
N TYR A 333 -10.99 2.43 -16.15
CA TYR A 333 -10.21 1.81 -17.21
C TYR A 333 -10.30 2.59 -18.53
N ALA A 334 -11.51 2.83 -19.05
CA ALA A 334 -11.71 3.40 -20.38
C ALA A 334 -11.24 4.86 -20.49
N ALA A 335 -11.57 5.69 -19.50
CA ALA A 335 -11.30 7.13 -19.54
C ALA A 335 -10.01 7.53 -18.83
N MET A 336 -9.64 6.86 -17.73
CA MET A 336 -8.42 7.19 -16.97
C MET A 336 -7.21 6.32 -17.33
N GLY A 337 -7.40 5.24 -18.09
CA GLY A 337 -6.31 4.39 -18.57
C GLY A 337 -5.62 3.58 -17.46
N VAL A 338 -6.29 3.35 -16.33
CA VAL A 338 -5.74 2.64 -15.18
C VAL A 338 -6.19 1.18 -15.11
N ALA A 339 -5.44 0.33 -14.43
CA ALA A 339 -5.90 -1.02 -14.14
C ALA A 339 -7.02 -0.94 -13.10
N SER A 340 -8.23 -1.29 -13.53
CA SER A 340 -9.46 -1.10 -12.75
C SER A 340 -10.04 -2.43 -12.32
N PHE A 341 -10.35 -2.55 -11.04
CA PHE A 341 -10.95 -3.74 -10.45
C PHE A 341 -12.04 -3.33 -9.46
N GLY A 342 -12.84 -4.29 -9.05
CA GLY A 342 -13.59 -4.18 -7.83
C GLY A 342 -13.84 -5.50 -7.15
N TYR A 343 -14.30 -5.41 -5.91
CA TYR A 343 -14.63 -6.54 -5.07
C TYR A 343 -16.11 -6.50 -4.73
N GLU A 344 -16.79 -7.65 -4.79
CA GLU A 344 -18.06 -7.85 -4.10
C GLU A 344 -17.79 -8.73 -2.89
N ILE A 345 -17.41 -8.13 -1.75
CA ILE A 345 -16.93 -8.89 -0.59
C ILE A 345 -18.06 -9.57 0.16
N GLY A 346 -17.74 -10.68 0.83
CA GLY A 346 -18.68 -11.34 1.73
C GLY A 346 -19.92 -11.88 1.04
N LYS A 347 -20.99 -12.07 1.82
CA LYS A 347 -22.24 -12.72 1.41
C LYS A 347 -23.48 -11.89 1.74
N ALA A 348 -23.32 -10.79 2.47
CA ALA A 348 -24.42 -9.91 2.83
C ALA A 348 -24.04 -8.42 2.83
N PHE A 349 -25.05 -7.56 2.66
CA PHE A 349 -24.91 -6.11 2.82
C PHE A 349 -24.64 -5.72 4.29
N TYR A 350 -25.33 -6.37 5.22
CA TYR A 350 -25.17 -6.21 6.67
C TYR A 350 -24.43 -7.41 7.26
N GLU A 351 -23.17 -7.52 6.91
CA GLU A 351 -22.36 -8.72 7.15
C GLU A 351 -22.22 -9.08 8.64
N ASP A 352 -22.17 -10.37 8.94
CA ASP A 352 -21.91 -10.85 10.30
C ASP A 352 -20.48 -10.51 10.76
N CYS A 353 -20.33 -10.09 12.01
CA CYS A 353 -19.04 -9.66 12.53
C CYS A 353 -18.02 -10.79 12.67
N ASP A 354 -18.45 -12.00 13.04
CA ASP A 354 -17.52 -13.13 13.15
C ASP A 354 -16.99 -13.51 11.76
N LEU A 355 -17.86 -13.52 10.74
CA LEU A 355 -17.44 -13.75 9.36
C LEU A 355 -16.51 -12.64 8.85
N PHE A 356 -16.82 -11.39 9.17
CA PHE A 356 -16.00 -10.25 8.76
C PHE A 356 -14.58 -10.35 9.33
N GLU A 357 -14.47 -10.53 10.65
CA GLU A 357 -13.20 -10.56 11.38
C GLU A 357 -12.37 -11.81 11.08
N ARG A 358 -13.00 -12.97 10.94
CA ARG A 358 -12.27 -14.25 10.80
C ARG A 358 -11.96 -14.63 9.35
N LYS A 359 -12.68 -14.06 8.38
CA LYS A 359 -12.55 -14.46 6.97
C LYS A 359 -12.40 -13.27 6.04
N ILE A 360 -13.36 -12.35 6.02
CA ILE A 360 -13.39 -11.30 4.98
C ILE A 360 -12.19 -10.37 5.09
N ALA A 361 -11.91 -9.80 6.27
CA ALA A 361 -10.77 -8.90 6.42
C ALA A 361 -9.42 -9.63 6.27
N PRO A 362 -9.17 -10.78 6.94
CA PRO A 362 -7.90 -11.50 6.80
C PRO A 362 -7.59 -11.96 5.38
N ASP A 363 -8.60 -12.33 4.57
CA ASP A 363 -8.39 -12.78 3.19
C ASP A 363 -8.20 -11.61 2.21
N ASN A 364 -8.96 -10.52 2.38
CA ASN A 364 -8.97 -9.44 1.40
C ASN A 364 -7.85 -8.40 1.61
N ILE A 365 -7.33 -8.24 2.84
CA ILE A 365 -6.22 -7.31 3.10
C ILE A 365 -4.95 -7.70 2.33
N PRO A 366 -4.50 -8.98 2.33
CA PRO A 366 -3.39 -9.43 1.49
C PRO A 366 -3.65 -9.21 -0.02
N SER A 367 -4.88 -9.43 -0.48
CA SER A 367 -5.27 -9.15 -1.87
C SER A 367 -5.13 -7.66 -2.24
N LEU A 368 -5.55 -6.75 -1.34
CA LEU A 368 -5.37 -5.30 -1.49
C LEU A 368 -3.90 -4.88 -1.45
N MET A 369 -3.09 -5.50 -0.59
CA MET A 369 -1.63 -5.29 -0.58
C MET A 369 -1.02 -5.70 -1.92
N TYR A 370 -1.40 -6.88 -2.41
CA TYR A 370 -0.90 -7.44 -3.67
C TYR A 370 -1.18 -6.52 -4.86
N VAL A 371 -2.44 -6.15 -5.09
CA VAL A 371 -2.80 -5.28 -6.23
C VAL A 371 -2.11 -3.91 -6.13
N SER A 372 -1.93 -3.37 -4.91
CA SER A 372 -1.27 -2.08 -4.69
C SER A 372 0.21 -2.11 -5.08
N ARG A 373 0.91 -3.23 -4.88
CA ARG A 373 2.33 -3.41 -5.27
C ARG A 373 2.53 -3.38 -6.78
N THR A 374 1.50 -3.64 -7.57
CA THR A 374 1.59 -3.63 -9.04
C THR A 374 1.43 -2.23 -9.66
N ALA A 375 1.08 -1.22 -8.86
CA ALA A 375 0.57 0.06 -9.35
C ALA A 375 1.53 0.84 -10.27
N ARG A 376 2.83 0.54 -10.26
CA ARG A 376 3.81 1.20 -11.13
C ARG A 376 3.52 0.92 -12.60
N ARG A 377 3.32 -0.35 -12.97
CA ARG A 377 3.01 -0.84 -14.33
C ARG A 377 2.07 -2.05 -14.24
N PRO A 378 0.83 -1.88 -13.75
CA PRO A 378 -0.02 -3.02 -13.37
C PRO A 378 -0.33 -3.94 -14.55
N PHE A 379 -0.44 -3.40 -15.77
CA PHE A 379 -0.69 -4.21 -16.97
C PHE A 379 0.50 -5.09 -17.37
N ARG A 380 1.74 -4.66 -17.07
CA ARG A 380 2.95 -5.42 -17.33
C ARG A 380 3.26 -6.39 -16.19
N ILE A 381 3.29 -5.88 -14.96
CA ILE A 381 3.65 -6.63 -13.74
C ILE A 381 2.69 -7.80 -13.51
N ALA A 382 1.40 -7.63 -13.84
CA ALA A 382 0.41 -8.69 -13.71
C ALA A 382 0.74 -9.97 -14.48
N LYS A 383 1.56 -9.87 -15.54
CA LYS A 383 1.90 -10.99 -16.42
C LYS A 383 3.10 -11.79 -15.94
N GLY A 384 3.97 -11.19 -15.11
CA GLY A 384 5.18 -11.85 -14.62
C GLY A 384 4.96 -12.73 -13.39
N PRO A 385 6.00 -13.44 -12.92
CA PRO A 385 5.87 -14.38 -11.81
C PRO A 385 5.67 -13.73 -10.44
N ASP A 386 5.31 -14.53 -9.45
CA ASP A 386 5.18 -14.12 -8.06
C ASP A 386 6.28 -14.73 -7.20
N VAL A 387 6.94 -13.91 -6.38
CA VAL A 387 7.80 -14.41 -5.30
C VAL A 387 6.91 -14.91 -4.17
N LEU A 388 6.96 -16.21 -3.90
CA LEU A 388 6.12 -16.91 -2.93
C LEU A 388 6.79 -17.06 -1.56
N ALA A 389 8.12 -17.10 -1.53
CA ALA A 389 8.92 -17.11 -0.32
C ALA A 389 10.23 -16.36 -0.57
N PHE A 390 10.65 -15.56 0.42
CA PHE A 390 11.89 -14.80 0.41
C PHE A 390 12.51 -14.90 1.80
N GLU A 391 13.57 -15.70 1.92
CA GLU A 391 14.22 -16.03 3.19
C GLU A 391 15.67 -15.56 3.18
N VAL A 392 16.09 -14.95 4.29
CA VAL A 392 17.47 -14.48 4.52
C VAL A 392 17.91 -15.03 5.87
N ALA A 393 19.01 -15.77 5.88
CA ALA A 393 19.61 -16.32 7.08
C ALA A 393 21.11 -16.02 7.14
N GLU A 394 21.66 -15.87 8.34
CA GLU A 394 23.11 -15.83 8.51
C GLU A 394 23.72 -17.20 8.19
N ALA A 395 24.70 -17.23 7.31
CA ALA A 395 25.43 -18.45 6.97
C ALA A 395 26.23 -18.92 8.19
N GLY A 396 26.18 -20.22 8.51
CA GLY A 396 26.80 -20.79 9.71
C GLY A 396 28.33 -20.72 9.79
N ASN A 397 28.99 -20.08 8.82
CA ASN A 397 30.43 -19.86 8.77
C ASN A 397 30.70 -18.35 8.92
N ALA A 398 30.73 -17.86 10.16
CA ALA A 398 31.34 -16.56 10.42
C ALA A 398 32.81 -16.65 10.02
N ASN A 399 33.20 -15.92 8.98
CA ASN A 399 34.61 -15.74 8.67
C ASN A 399 35.19 -14.90 9.82
N ALA A 400 35.79 -15.54 10.82
CA ALA A 400 36.67 -14.85 11.76
C ALA A 400 38.06 -14.78 11.11
N ASP A 401 38.67 -13.61 11.12
CA ASP A 401 40.08 -13.49 10.79
C ASP A 401 40.88 -14.26 11.87
N GLU A 402 41.52 -15.37 11.47
CA GLU A 402 42.29 -16.24 12.37
C GLU A 402 43.53 -15.55 12.98
N GLU A 403 43.98 -14.42 12.41
CA GLU A 403 45.19 -13.70 12.83
C GLU A 403 44.87 -12.50 13.75
N THR A 404 43.71 -11.86 13.59
CA THR A 404 43.30 -10.66 14.36
C THR A 404 42.15 -10.90 15.33
N GLY A 405 41.38 -11.98 15.17
CA GLY A 405 40.13 -12.19 15.90
C GLY A 405 39.01 -11.23 15.48
N GLU A 406 39.17 -10.50 14.38
CA GLU A 406 38.13 -9.64 13.82
C GLU A 406 37.00 -10.47 13.20
N ALA A 407 35.76 -10.08 13.48
CA ALA A 407 34.63 -10.57 12.71
C ALA A 407 34.71 -9.96 11.31
N THR A 408 35.08 -10.77 10.32
CA THR A 408 34.98 -10.34 8.92
C THR A 408 33.48 -10.30 8.53
N ALA A 409 33.19 -9.79 7.33
CA ALA A 409 31.82 -9.63 6.84
C ALA A 409 30.94 -10.87 7.10
N MET A 410 29.73 -10.64 7.61
CA MET A 410 28.70 -11.67 7.70
C MET A 410 28.31 -12.08 6.28
N LEU A 411 28.21 -13.39 6.06
CA LEU A 411 27.63 -13.96 4.86
C LEU A 411 26.17 -14.29 5.13
N LEU A 412 25.30 -13.93 4.20
CA LEU A 412 23.86 -14.20 4.23
C LEU A 412 23.54 -15.28 3.19
N ASP A 413 22.95 -16.38 3.63
CA ASP A 413 22.30 -17.35 2.76
C ASP A 413 20.90 -16.82 2.41
N VAL A 414 20.70 -16.50 1.13
CA VAL A 414 19.43 -15.96 0.62
C VAL A 414 18.76 -17.00 -0.26
N SER A 415 17.49 -17.30 0.02
CA SER A 415 16.67 -18.19 -0.79
C SER A 415 15.38 -17.51 -1.23
N VAL A 416 15.06 -17.61 -2.51
CA VAL A 416 13.81 -17.11 -3.10
C VAL A 416 13.13 -18.23 -3.83
N THR A 417 11.84 -18.42 -3.54
CA THR A 417 10.98 -19.31 -4.34
C THR A 417 9.94 -18.48 -5.05
N ALA A 418 9.86 -18.63 -6.37
CA ALA A 418 8.91 -17.92 -7.22
C ALA A 418 8.07 -18.88 -8.03
N SER A 419 6.88 -18.45 -8.44
CA SER A 419 6.02 -19.20 -9.35
C SER A 419 5.29 -18.30 -10.33
N ASP A 420 5.16 -18.77 -11.56
CA ASP A 420 4.41 -18.08 -12.61
C ASP A 420 2.92 -18.48 -12.65
N ASP A 421 2.56 -19.64 -12.09
CA ASP A 421 1.25 -20.29 -12.25
C ASP A 421 0.45 -20.51 -10.97
N GLU A 422 1.11 -20.52 -9.81
CA GLU A 422 0.52 -20.92 -8.52
C GLU A 422 -0.62 -19.99 -8.10
N LEU A 423 -0.48 -18.67 -8.32
CA LEU A 423 -1.55 -17.71 -8.04
C LEU A 423 -2.59 -17.57 -9.16
N LEU A 424 -2.35 -18.17 -10.33
CA LEU A 424 -3.24 -18.06 -11.52
C LEU A 424 -4.25 -19.20 -11.66
N ASN A 425 -4.14 -20.24 -10.84
CA ASN A 425 -4.86 -21.51 -11.01
C ASN A 425 -4.52 -22.17 -12.38
N SER A 426 -3.21 -22.40 -12.54
CA SER A 426 -2.40 -23.20 -13.50
C SER A 426 -2.57 -23.08 -15.01
N ASP A 427 -3.79 -22.95 -15.55
CA ASP A 427 -3.99 -23.09 -17.00
C ASP A 427 -4.05 -21.76 -17.75
N PHE A 428 -3.98 -20.62 -17.05
CA PHE A 428 -4.04 -19.33 -17.70
C PHE A 428 -2.74 -18.99 -18.44
N LYS A 429 -2.84 -18.40 -19.63
CA LYS A 429 -1.71 -18.31 -20.58
C LYS A 429 -0.50 -17.52 -20.09
N THR A 430 -0.71 -16.55 -19.20
CA THR A 430 0.40 -15.77 -18.62
C THR A 430 1.26 -16.66 -17.72
N GLY A 431 0.67 -17.58 -16.96
CA GLY A 431 1.42 -18.51 -16.10
C GLY A 431 2.09 -19.70 -16.79
N ARG A 432 2.10 -19.77 -18.13
CA ARG A 432 2.69 -20.92 -18.86
C ARG A 432 4.15 -20.69 -19.27
N GLN A 433 4.75 -19.59 -18.83
CA GLN A 433 6.06 -19.14 -19.31
C GLN A 433 7.18 -19.67 -18.42
N GLY A 434 6.87 -19.86 -17.13
CA GLY A 434 7.77 -20.42 -16.13
C GLY A 434 8.84 -19.43 -15.70
N VAL A 435 9.37 -19.60 -14.48
CA VAL A 435 10.35 -18.65 -13.92
C VAL A 435 11.74 -18.87 -14.54
N GLU A 436 12.19 -17.90 -15.33
CA GLU A 436 13.50 -17.89 -15.98
C GLU A 436 14.60 -17.50 -15.00
N ALA A 437 14.41 -16.40 -14.27
CA ALA A 437 15.40 -15.82 -13.38
C ALA A 437 14.79 -15.19 -12.12
N VAL A 438 15.61 -15.03 -11.09
CA VAL A 438 15.34 -14.17 -9.94
C VAL A 438 16.53 -13.25 -9.76
N ARG A 439 16.23 -11.96 -9.56
CA ARG A 439 17.22 -10.92 -9.30
C ARG A 439 17.03 -10.33 -7.91
N LEU A 440 18.12 -9.85 -7.34
CA LEU A 440 18.19 -9.35 -5.97
C LEU A 440 18.99 -8.06 -5.89
N SER A 441 18.61 -7.15 -5.01
CA SER A 441 19.38 -5.95 -4.70
C SER A 441 19.30 -5.62 -3.21
N VAL A 442 20.28 -4.87 -2.72
CA VAL A 442 20.34 -4.39 -1.33
C VAL A 442 20.26 -2.87 -1.33
N ASP A 443 19.31 -2.32 -0.59
CA ASP A 443 19.01 -0.88 -0.40
C ASP A 443 18.71 -0.07 -1.66
N VAL A 444 18.86 -0.65 -2.85
CA VAL A 444 18.48 -0.07 -4.13
C VAL A 444 17.23 -0.79 -4.61
N HIS A 445 16.12 -0.07 -4.74
CA HIS A 445 14.90 -0.67 -5.24
C HIS A 445 15.06 -1.04 -6.74
N PRO A 446 14.53 -2.17 -7.23
CA PRO A 446 14.70 -2.62 -8.62
C PRO A 446 14.29 -1.59 -9.69
N ASP A 447 13.23 -0.82 -9.44
CA ASP A 447 12.82 0.29 -10.33
C ASP A 447 13.85 1.43 -10.47
N ASP A 448 14.83 1.54 -9.57
CA ASP A 448 15.88 2.57 -9.60
C ASP A 448 17.18 2.06 -10.23
N ASP A 449 17.25 0.79 -10.64
CA ASP A 449 18.44 0.26 -11.32
C ASP A 449 18.58 0.94 -12.69
N ASP A 450 19.63 1.76 -12.83
CA ASP A 450 19.98 2.46 -14.05
C ASP A 450 20.91 1.63 -14.96
N GLY A 451 21.07 0.34 -14.66
CA GLY A 451 22.02 -0.55 -15.33
C GLY A 451 23.43 -0.46 -14.76
N GLY A 452 23.61 0.22 -13.62
CA GLY A 452 24.86 0.32 -12.87
C GLY A 452 25.31 -0.96 -12.16
N GLY A 453 24.56 -2.07 -12.29
CA GLY A 453 24.90 -3.37 -11.71
C GLY A 453 24.44 -3.55 -10.26
N ALA A 454 23.39 -2.82 -9.85
CA ALA A 454 22.82 -2.95 -8.50
C ALA A 454 22.07 -4.28 -8.30
N MET A 455 21.59 -4.89 -9.40
CA MET A 455 20.89 -6.16 -9.39
C MET A 455 21.87 -7.33 -9.54
N MET A 456 21.79 -8.29 -8.61
CA MET A 456 22.50 -9.55 -8.61
C MET A 456 21.58 -10.67 -9.09
N GLU A 457 22.07 -11.53 -9.96
CA GLU A 457 21.33 -12.71 -10.43
C GLU A 457 21.50 -13.87 -9.43
N MET A 458 20.39 -14.53 -9.08
CA MET A 458 20.41 -15.68 -8.17
C MET A 458 20.54 -16.99 -8.95
N GLU A 459 21.17 -17.99 -8.34
CA GLU A 459 21.39 -19.29 -8.98
C GLU A 459 20.21 -20.23 -8.73
N PRO A 460 19.71 -20.94 -9.75
CA PRO A 460 18.60 -21.88 -9.56
C PRO A 460 19.01 -23.11 -8.77
N VAL A 461 18.15 -23.55 -7.85
CA VAL A 461 18.35 -24.74 -7.02
C VAL A 461 17.78 -25.98 -7.73
N GLY A 462 18.59 -27.03 -7.90
CA GLY A 462 18.17 -28.31 -8.48
C GLY A 462 18.29 -28.41 -10.01
N GLY A 463 17.77 -29.51 -10.59
CA GLY A 463 17.86 -29.80 -12.03
C GLY A 463 16.78 -29.11 -12.88
N THR A 464 17.02 -28.97 -14.19
CA THR A 464 16.23 -28.24 -15.20
C THR A 464 14.85 -28.83 -15.54
N ASN A 465 14.24 -29.62 -14.66
CA ASN A 465 12.95 -30.24 -14.93
C ASN A 465 11.82 -29.25 -14.64
N ASN A 466 11.61 -28.33 -15.59
CA ASN A 466 10.70 -27.18 -15.57
C ASN A 466 9.19 -27.54 -15.65
N ASN A 467 8.73 -28.64 -15.04
CA ASN A 467 7.35 -29.12 -15.25
C ASN A 467 6.31 -28.64 -14.24
N SER A 468 6.63 -27.65 -13.41
CA SER A 468 5.66 -26.92 -12.61
C SER A 468 6.19 -25.51 -12.44
N GLY A 469 5.41 -24.48 -12.75
CA GLY A 469 5.86 -23.10 -12.83
C GLY A 469 6.47 -22.49 -11.55
N ARG A 470 6.70 -23.26 -10.48
CA ARG A 470 7.43 -22.91 -9.26
C ARG A 470 8.91 -23.31 -9.32
N ARG A 471 9.82 -22.40 -8.92
CA ARG A 471 11.27 -22.62 -8.91
C ARG A 471 11.94 -21.88 -7.76
N SER A 472 12.97 -22.49 -7.18
CA SER A 472 13.77 -21.91 -6.08
C SER A 472 15.15 -21.47 -6.58
N PHE A 473 15.66 -20.39 -5.98
CA PHE A 473 16.92 -19.76 -6.31
C PHE A 473 17.67 -19.40 -5.03
N GLU A 474 19.00 -19.48 -5.06
CA GLU A 474 19.87 -19.20 -3.92
C GLU A 474 21.01 -18.26 -4.32
N LEU A 475 21.44 -17.43 -3.38
CA LEU A 475 22.62 -16.57 -3.51
C LEU A 475 23.22 -16.32 -2.12
N GLN A 476 24.55 -16.32 -2.03
CA GLN A 476 25.25 -15.82 -0.85
C GLN A 476 25.58 -14.34 -1.01
N VAL A 477 25.17 -13.51 -0.04
CA VAL A 477 25.43 -12.07 -0.04
C VAL A 477 26.37 -11.72 1.11
N SER A 478 27.49 -11.07 0.79
CA SER A 478 28.41 -10.53 1.80
C SER A 478 27.93 -9.17 2.29
N THR A 479 27.98 -8.96 3.61
CA THR A 479 27.72 -7.65 4.23
C THR A 479 28.97 -6.75 4.28
N ASP A 480 30.03 -7.11 3.56
CA ASP A 480 31.24 -6.30 3.50
C ASP A 480 30.95 -4.92 2.93
N GLY A 481 31.52 -3.88 3.56
CA GLY A 481 31.26 -2.49 3.19
C GLY A 481 29.86 -1.95 3.53
N MET A 482 28.94 -2.75 4.07
CA MET A 482 27.63 -2.27 4.54
C MET A 482 27.76 -1.57 5.89
N ALA A 483 27.03 -0.47 6.06
CA ALA A 483 26.98 0.23 7.34
C ALA A 483 26.27 -0.63 8.40
N PRO A 484 26.60 -0.49 9.70
CA PRO A 484 25.77 -1.11 10.74
C PRO A 484 24.35 -0.52 10.75
N GLY A 485 23.35 -1.38 10.92
CA GLY A 485 21.95 -0.98 10.98
C GLY A 485 21.04 -1.90 10.18
N ARG A 486 19.80 -1.45 9.98
CA ARG A 486 18.81 -2.17 9.19
C ARG A 486 18.98 -1.88 7.71
N HIS A 487 18.93 -2.93 6.91
CA HIS A 487 18.97 -2.89 5.45
C HIS A 487 17.72 -3.53 4.86
N THR A 488 17.41 -3.19 3.62
CA THR A 488 16.32 -3.80 2.86
C THR A 488 16.88 -4.56 1.68
N MET A 489 16.49 -5.82 1.56
CA MET A 489 16.78 -6.65 0.40
C MET A 489 15.54 -6.74 -0.46
N TYR A 490 15.66 -6.49 -1.76
CA TYR A 490 14.58 -6.56 -2.73
C TYR A 490 14.78 -7.75 -3.67
N SER A 491 13.69 -8.34 -4.13
CA SER A 491 13.72 -9.41 -5.12
C SER A 491 12.63 -9.24 -6.17
N VAL A 492 12.98 -9.58 -7.42
CA VAL A 492 12.07 -9.63 -8.58
C VAL A 492 12.29 -10.94 -9.31
N ALA A 493 11.20 -11.64 -9.61
CA ALA A 493 11.20 -12.80 -10.48
C ALA A 493 10.87 -12.41 -11.93
N VAL A 494 11.47 -13.11 -12.90
CA VAL A 494 11.31 -12.88 -14.33
C VAL A 494 10.90 -14.18 -15.01
N ASP A 495 9.88 -14.14 -15.86
CA ASP A 495 9.48 -15.30 -16.66
C ASP A 495 10.24 -15.42 -17.98
N GLY A 496 10.06 -16.56 -18.67
CA GLY A 496 10.66 -16.83 -19.99
C GLY A 496 10.17 -15.93 -21.14
N ALA A 497 9.19 -15.05 -20.92
CA ALA A 497 8.78 -14.01 -21.87
C ALA A 497 9.35 -12.62 -21.52
N GLY A 498 10.11 -12.52 -20.42
CA GLY A 498 10.73 -11.28 -19.95
C GLY A 498 9.78 -10.36 -19.19
N TYR A 499 8.66 -10.83 -18.66
CA TYR A 499 7.87 -10.05 -17.70
C TYR A 499 8.44 -10.20 -16.30
N GLU A 500 8.53 -9.06 -15.62
CA GLU A 500 8.92 -8.97 -14.23
C GLU A 500 7.66 -9.01 -13.36
N GLY A 501 7.76 -9.77 -12.27
CA GLY A 501 6.76 -9.84 -11.22
C GLY A 501 6.73 -8.62 -10.29
N PRO A 502 5.79 -8.59 -9.32
CA PRO A 502 5.82 -7.61 -8.25
C PRO A 502 7.11 -7.71 -7.41
N VAL A 503 7.71 -6.57 -7.07
CA VAL A 503 8.89 -6.50 -6.20
C VAL A 503 8.55 -6.99 -4.79
N SER A 504 9.27 -7.96 -4.26
CA SER A 504 9.22 -8.41 -2.86
C SER A 504 10.38 -7.84 -2.06
N ALA A 505 10.19 -7.70 -0.74
CA ALA A 505 11.20 -7.10 0.13
C ALA A 505 11.28 -7.80 1.49
N VAL A 506 12.48 -7.89 2.06
CA VAL A 506 12.75 -8.37 3.42
C VAL A 506 13.78 -7.48 4.11
N PHE A 507 13.69 -7.38 5.44
CA PHE A 507 14.69 -6.68 6.25
C PHE A 507 15.76 -7.66 6.72
N PHE A 508 16.98 -7.16 6.86
CA PHE A 508 18.04 -7.80 7.63
C PHE A 508 18.85 -6.73 8.38
N ASP A 509 19.50 -7.11 9.47
CA ASP A 509 20.27 -6.19 10.30
C ASP A 509 21.77 -6.54 10.22
N VAL A 510 22.61 -5.53 9.98
CA VAL A 510 24.06 -5.61 10.08
C VAL A 510 24.47 -5.12 11.48
N PRO A 511 25.13 -5.96 12.30
CA PRO A 511 25.42 -5.61 13.70
C PRO A 511 26.44 -4.47 13.82
N VAL A 512 26.30 -3.66 14.87
CA VAL A 512 27.31 -2.68 15.28
C VAL A 512 28.53 -3.43 15.80
N ARG A 513 29.67 -3.32 15.10
CA ARG A 513 30.93 -3.93 15.52
C ARG A 513 31.58 -3.06 16.60
N ALA A 514 31.99 -3.67 17.71
CA ALA A 514 32.77 -2.96 18.72
C ALA A 514 34.12 -2.56 18.12
N ALA A 515 34.53 -1.31 18.28
CA ALA A 515 35.90 -0.92 17.99
C ALA A 515 36.81 -1.69 18.95
N VAL A 516 37.76 -2.46 18.41
CA VAL A 516 38.84 -3.02 19.22
C VAL A 516 39.60 -1.83 19.79
N GLU A 517 39.58 -1.68 21.12
CA GLU A 517 40.56 -0.87 21.82
C GLU A 517 41.92 -1.46 21.44
N THR A 518 42.63 -0.82 20.51
CA THR A 518 44.02 -1.16 20.27
C THR A 518 44.73 -0.87 21.58
N ASP A 519 45.06 -1.93 22.32
CA ASP A 519 45.85 -1.85 23.53
C ASP A 519 47.13 -1.11 23.13
N GLN A 520 47.22 0.17 23.48
CA GLN A 520 48.43 0.92 23.23
C GLN A 520 49.53 0.19 24.00
N PRO A 521 50.64 -0.21 23.36
CA PRO A 521 51.73 -0.79 24.09
C PRO A 521 52.17 0.25 25.11
N THR A 522 51.94 -0.03 26.40
CA THR A 522 52.50 0.74 27.50
C THR A 522 54.00 0.76 27.26
N THR A 523 54.51 1.90 26.78
CA THR A 523 55.94 2.13 26.63
C THR A 523 56.53 2.02 28.03
N SER A 524 57.21 0.91 28.29
CA SER A 524 58.08 0.78 29.43
C SER A 524 59.16 1.87 29.31
N ALA A 525 59.24 2.70 30.35
CA ALA A 525 60.23 3.76 30.43
C ALA A 525 61.65 3.19 30.25
N PRO A 526 62.57 3.87 29.53
CA PRO A 526 63.94 3.42 29.39
C PRO A 526 64.64 3.37 30.74
N GLN A 527 65.32 2.25 31.02
CA GLN A 527 66.27 2.14 32.12
C GLN A 527 67.38 3.18 31.94
N THR A 528 67.52 4.08 32.91
CA THR A 528 68.65 5.01 33.02
C THR A 528 69.91 4.22 33.36
N ALA A 529 70.85 4.15 32.41
CA ALA A 529 72.21 3.70 32.64
C ALA A 529 73.02 4.83 33.33
N GLU A 530 73.69 4.49 34.44
CA GLU A 530 74.65 5.37 35.11
C GLU A 530 75.96 5.51 34.30
N PRO A 531 76.62 6.69 34.35
CA PRO A 531 77.80 6.97 33.56
C PRO A 531 79.08 6.43 34.20
N THR A 532 79.93 5.81 33.38
CA THR A 532 81.29 5.37 33.71
C THR A 532 82.29 6.51 33.48
N THR A 533 83.05 6.90 34.50
CA THR A 533 84.24 7.75 34.37
C THR A 533 85.48 7.00 34.86
N ALA A 534 86.51 6.99 34.01
CA ALA A 534 87.76 6.27 34.20
C ALA A 534 88.82 7.08 34.97
N ALA A 535 89.54 6.37 35.87
CA ALA A 535 90.98 6.41 36.23
C ALA A 535 91.65 7.75 36.63
N PRO A 536 92.56 7.80 37.64
CA PRO A 536 93.82 7.05 37.55
C PRO A 536 94.36 6.42 38.86
N VAL A 537 95.27 5.47 38.66
CA VAL A 537 96.05 4.76 39.69
C VAL A 537 97.32 5.54 40.02
N SER A 538 97.59 5.76 41.32
CA SER A 538 98.98 5.85 41.83
C SER A 538 99.05 5.51 43.33
N GLY A 539 99.99 4.63 43.70
CA GLY A 539 100.64 4.64 45.02
C GLY A 539 100.06 3.72 46.11
N ALA A 540 100.75 2.61 46.36
CA ALA A 540 100.74 1.84 47.61
C ALA A 540 101.45 2.65 48.76
N PRO A 541 101.58 2.17 50.03
CA PRO A 541 101.26 0.84 50.58
C PRO A 541 100.69 0.79 52.03
N THR A 542 100.46 -0.46 52.47
CA THR A 542 100.67 -1.04 53.82
C THR A 542 99.61 -0.97 54.95
N ALA A 543 99.40 -2.19 55.48
CA ALA A 543 99.08 -2.58 56.87
C ALA A 543 97.64 -2.33 57.37
N ALA A 544 97.03 -3.15 58.23
CA ALA A 544 97.20 -4.51 58.72
C ALA A 544 96.08 -4.70 59.77
N ARG A 545 95.58 -5.94 59.94
CA ARG A 545 94.72 -6.44 61.05
C ARG A 545 93.29 -5.86 61.05
N SER A 546 92.24 -6.65 61.21
CA SER A 546 92.04 -8.02 61.74
C SER A 546 90.73 -8.56 61.19
#